data_AF-A0A9D9FGB0-F1
#
_entry.id   AF-A0A9D9FGB0-F1
#
_cell.length_a   1.000
_cell.length_b   1.000
_cell.length_c   1.000
_cell.angle_alpha   90.00
_cell.angle_beta   90.00
_cell.angle_gamma   90.00
#
_symmetry.space_group_name_H-M   'P 1'
#
loop_
_entity.id
_entity.type
_entity.pdbx_description
1 polymer ?
#
loop_
_entity_poly.entity_id
_entity_poly.type
_entity_poly.pdbx_seq_one_letter_code
_entity_poly.pdbx_strand_id
1 'polypeptide(L)' 'MNEQDLALGVILVLAALYLLPTFIAMGRSHHNAGAIAALNILAGWTALGYLAAFVWCLTSVKPKSNDPLDF' A
#
# COMPACT_ATOMS: atom_id res chain seq x y z
N MET A 1 -22.07 25.66 -2.91
CA MET A 1 -21.43 24.35 -2.64
C MET A 1 -22.56 23.39 -2.36
N ASN A 2 -22.90 22.55 -3.33
CA ASN A 2 -24.05 21.65 -3.20
C ASN A 2 -23.63 20.40 -2.41
N GLU A 3 -24.61 19.69 -1.86
CA GLU A 3 -24.36 18.44 -1.13
C GLU A 3 -23.62 17.40 -1.98
N GLN A 4 -23.85 17.41 -3.30
CA GLN A 4 -23.15 16.54 -4.25
C GLN A 4 -21.67 16.90 -4.42
N ASP A 5 -21.33 18.19 -4.42
CA ASP A 5 -19.93 18.65 -4.52
C ASP A 5 -19.15 18.25 -3.26
N LEU A 6 -19.79 18.37 -2.09
CA LEU A 6 -19.23 17.93 -0.82
C LEU A 6 -19.00 16.41 -0.80
N ALA A 7 -19.99 15.64 -1.26
CA ALA A 7 -19.89 14.18 -1.34
C ALA A 7 -18.76 13.73 -2.28
N LEU A 8 -18.63 14.35 -3.46
CA LEU A 8 -17.54 14.08 -4.40
C LEU A 8 -16.18 14.39 -3.77
N GLY A 9 -16.04 15.52 -3.07
CA GLY A 9 -14.81 15.87 -2.37
C GLY A 9 -14.40 14.83 -1.32
N VAL A 10 -15.35 14.37 -0.51
CA VAL A 10 -15.11 13.34 0.52
C VAL A 10 -14.69 12.01 -0.11
N ILE A 11 -15.38 11.57 -1.17
CA ILE A 11 -15.06 10.32 -1.88
C ILE A 11 -13.64 10.37 -2.45
N LEU A 12 -13.23 11.49 -3.05
CA LEU A 12 -11.89 11.66 -3.61
C LEU A 12 -10.80 11.58 -2.52
N VAL A 13 -11.02 12.21 -1.36
CA VAL A 13 -10.08 12.12 -0.24
C VAL A 13 -9.97 10.70 0.29
N LEU A 14 -11.10 10.00 0.45
CA LEU A 14 -11.12 8.61 0.90
C LEU A 14 -10.43 7.67 -0.10
N ALA A 15 -10.65 7.86 -1.40
CA ALA A 15 -9.99 7.08 -2.44
C ALA A 15 -8.47 7.30 -2.44
N ALA A 16 -8.01 8.54 -2.25
CA ALA A 16 -6.59 8.85 -2.13
C ALA A 16 -5.95 8.19 -0.90
N LEU A 17 -6.63 8.23 0.26
CA LEU A 17 -6.19 7.55 1.48
C LEU A 17 -6.16 6.03 1.32
N TYR A 18 -7.16 5.46 0.64
CA TYR A 18 -7.22 4.02 0.41
C TYR A 18 -6.05 3.50 -0.43
N LEU A 19 -5.58 4.29 -1.39
CA LEU A 19 -4.45 3.92 -2.26
C LEU A 19 -3.08 4.26 -1.68
N LEU A 20 -3.03 4.94 -0.53
CA LEU A 20 -1.81 5.38 0.14
C LEU A 20 -0.78 4.23 0.37
N PRO A 21 -1.14 3.05 0.92
CA PRO A 21 -0.17 1.97 1.12
C PRO A 21 0.41 1.44 -0.20
N THR A 22 -0.39 1.40 -1.26
CA THR A 22 0.06 1.02 -2.60
C THR A 22 1.07 2.03 -3.16
N PHE A 23 0.77 3.34 -3.05
CA PHE A 23 1.69 4.39 -3.51
C PHE A 23 3.02 4.38 -2.74
N ILE A 24 2.99 4.19 -1.42
CA ILE A 24 4.20 4.11 -0.58
C ILE A 24 5.04 2.90 -0.98
N ALA A 25 4.42 1.74 -1.22
CA ALA A 25 5.14 0.54 -1.64
C ALA A 25 5.80 0.69 -3.02
N MET A 26 5.11 1.31 -3.98
CA MET A 26 5.64 1.59 -5.32
C MET A 26 6.78 2.60 -5.30
N GLY A 27 6.64 3.71 -4.55
CA GLY A 27 7.67 4.75 -4.44
C GLY A 27 8.96 4.27 -3.77
N ARG A 28 8.87 3.24 -2.92
CA ARG A 28 10.04 2.61 -2.27
C ARG A 28 10.69 1.51 -3.10
N SER A 29 10.21 1.24 -4.33
CA SER A 29 10.63 0.10 -5.16
C SER A 29 10.65 -1.22 -4.37
N HIS A 30 9.65 -1.39 -3.50
CA HIS A 30 9.59 -2.54 -2.62
C HIS A 30 9.42 -3.80 -3.48
N HIS A 31 10.25 -4.84 -3.27
CA HIS A 31 10.16 -6.10 -4.03
C HIS A 31 8.74 -6.70 -3.99
N ASN A 32 8.05 -6.52 -2.85
CA ASN A 32 6.67 -6.95 -2.66
C ASN A 32 5.61 -5.91 -3.06
N ALA A 33 5.94 -4.87 -3.83
CA ALA A 33 4.99 -3.82 -4.19
C ALA A 33 3.74 -4.38 -4.91
N GLY A 34 3.92 -5.37 -5.79
CA GLY A 34 2.80 -6.07 -6.44
C GLY A 34 1.91 -6.84 -5.45
N ALA A 35 2.51 -7.49 -4.45
CA ALA A 35 1.77 -8.21 -3.42
C ALA A 35 1.01 -7.25 -2.48
N ILE A 36 1.63 -6.13 -2.11
CA ILE A 36 0.99 -5.07 -1.31
C ILE A 36 -0.16 -4.44 -2.10
N ALA A 37 0.01 -4.21 -3.39
CA ALA A 37 -1.05 -3.70 -4.27
C ALA A 37 -2.23 -4.68 -4.38
N ALA A 38 -1.95 -5.96 -4.62
CA ALA A 38 -2.98 -7.00 -4.68
C ALA A 38 -3.72 -7.15 -3.35
N LEU A 39 -3.01 -7.13 -2.22
CA LEU A 39 -3.62 -7.21 -0.89
C LEU A 39 -4.47 -5.98 -0.57
N ASN A 40 -4.02 -4.78 -0.96
CA ASN A 40 -4.80 -3.55 -0.79
C ASN A 40 -6.07 -3.53 -1.67
N ILE A 41 -6.03 -4.08 -2.90
CA ILE A 41 -7.21 -4.17 -3.77
C ILE A 41 -8.19 -5.24 -3.28
N LEU A 42 -7.70 -6.43 -2.92
CA LEU A 42 -8.54 -7.58 -2.56
C LEU A 42 -9.08 -7.52 -1.14
N ALA A 43 -8.30 -6.97 -0.20
CA ALA A 43 -8.61 -6.99 1.23
C ALA A 43 -8.58 -5.60 1.89
N GLY A 44 -8.19 -4.53 1.18
CA GLY A 44 -8.13 -3.17 1.75
C GLY A 44 -9.48 -2.61 2.19
N TRP A 45 -10.59 -3.16 1.68
CA TRP A 45 -11.95 -2.84 2.12
C TRP A 45 -12.24 -3.36 3.54
N THR A 46 -11.36 -4.22 4.06
CA THR A 46 -11.36 -4.64 5.46
C THR A 46 -10.30 -3.86 6.23
N ALA A 47 -10.61 -3.45 7.46
CA ALA A 47 -9.65 -2.76 8.33
C ALA A 47 -8.35 -3.55 8.51
N LEU A 48 -8.45 -4.89 8.57
CA LEU A 48 -7.30 -5.79 8.70
C LEU A 48 -6.45 -5.84 7.44
N GLY A 49 -7.05 -5.94 6.25
CA GLY A 49 -6.29 -5.95 4.99
C GLY A 49 -5.61 -4.62 4.72
N TYR A 50 -6.25 -3.50 5.06
CA TYR A 50 -5.63 -2.19 4.98
C TYR A 50 -4.44 -2.05 5.95
N LEU A 51 -4.61 -2.46 7.22
CA LEU A 51 -3.52 -2.48 8.21
C LEU A 51 -2.36 -3.37 7.78
N ALA A 52 -2.64 -4.56 7.25
CA ALA A 52 -1.61 -5.47 6.74
C ALA A 52 -0.86 -4.87 5.56
N ALA A 53 -1.54 -4.26 4.58
CA ALA A 53 -0.89 -3.56 3.46
C ALA A 53 -0.02 -2.39 3.94
N PHE A 54 -0.52 -1.62 4.91
CA PHE A 54 0.18 -0.47 5.48
C PHE A 54 1.42 -0.88 6.26
N VAL A 55 1.32 -1.86 7.15
CA VAL A 55 2.48 -2.37 7.90
C VAL A 55 3.49 -2.98 6.91
N TRP A 56 3.04 -3.74 5.91
CA TRP A 56 3.92 -4.40 4.96
C TRP A 56 4.68 -3.40 4.07
N CYS A 57 4.07 -2.28 3.66
CA CYS A 57 4.78 -1.25 2.90
C CYS A 57 5.88 -0.53 3.71
N LEU A 58 5.79 -0.56 5.04
CA LEU A 58 6.79 -0.01 5.95
C LEU A 58 7.90 -1.01 6.31
N THR A 59 7.76 -2.29 5.98
CA THR A 59 8.80 -3.29 6.26
C THR A 59 10.04 -3.09 5.39
N SER A 60 11.21 -3.52 5.89
CA SER A 60 12.48 -3.36 5.18
C SER A 60 12.64 -4.42 4.09
N VAL A 61 12.99 -3.97 2.89
CA VAL A 61 13.46 -4.85 1.80
C VAL A 61 14.78 -5.49 2.25
N LYS A 62 14.82 -6.82 2.37
CA LYS A 62 16.07 -7.54 2.68
C LYS A 62 17.13 -7.19 1.62
N PRO A 63 18.34 -6.78 2.00
CA PRO A 63 19.47 -6.76 1.08
C PRO A 63 19.71 -8.19 0.60
N LYS A 64 19.87 -8.38 -0.70
CA LYS A 64 20.33 -9.66 -1.25
C LYS A 64 21.79 -9.79 -0.80
N SER A 65 22.09 -10.60 0.22
CA SER A 65 23.48 -10.81 0.63
C SER A 65 24.18 -11.57 -0.50
N ASN A 66 25.24 -10.97 -1.00
CA ASN A 66 26.17 -11.51 -1.96
C ASN A 66 27.40 -12.01 -1.20
N ASP A 67 27.17 -12.88 -0.21
CA ASP A 67 28.28 -13.48 0.54
C ASP A 67 28.82 -14.67 -0.26
N PRO A 68 30.09 -14.65 -0.68
CA PRO A 68 30.68 -15.70 -1.53
C PRO A 68 30.98 -17.02 -0.81
N LEU A 69 30.52 -17.18 0.44
CA LEU A 69 30.79 -18.35 1.29
C LEU A 69 29.50 -19.10 1.67
N ASP A 70 28.62 -19.32 0.69
CA ASP A 70 27.57 -20.34 0.75
C ASP A 70 28.15 -21.71 0.36
N PHE A 71 28.94 -22.30 1.27
CA PHE A 71 29.45 -23.66 1.13
C PHE A 71 28.36 -24.72 1.37
#